data_AF-A0A060W3Q6-F1
#
_entry.id   AF-A0A060W3Q6-F1
#
_cell.length_a   1.000
_cell.length_b   1.000
_cell.length_c   1.000
_cell.angle_alpha   90.00
_cell.angle_beta   90.00
_cell.angle_gamma   90.00
#
_symmetry.space_group_name_H-M   'P 1'
#
loop_
_entity.id
_entity.type
_entity.pdbx_description
1 polymer ?
#
loop_
_entity_poly.entity_id
_entity_poly.type
_entity_poly.pdbx_seq_one_letter_code
_entity_poly.pdbx_strand_id
1 'polypeptide(L)'
;MSVFKHFAKTKVSTDVYPVLKEIMELYFDRLADDFEMFAAHAKRKTIEVEDVELLMRRQGFVTDSMPVNVLIEKYLPMESWKLLIPVATSGNYVIPKPRRK
;
A
#
# COMPACT_ATOMS: atom_id res chain seq x y z
N MET A 1 2.11 10.50 15.15
CA MET A 1 2.56 11.75 14.48
C MET A 1 4.03 11.78 14.03
N SER A 2 4.89 10.83 14.45
CA SER A 2 6.31 10.77 14.01
C SER A 2 6.45 10.70 12.48
N VAL A 3 5.61 9.90 11.82
CA VAL A 3 5.60 9.72 10.36
C VAL A 3 5.34 11.04 9.61
N PHE A 4 4.30 11.77 10.00
CA PHE A 4 3.99 13.06 9.39
C PHE A 4 5.15 14.06 9.55
N LYS A 5 5.74 14.15 10.74
CA LYS A 5 6.91 15.02 11.00
C LYS A 5 8.12 14.63 10.15
N HIS A 6 8.37 13.34 9.97
CA HIS A 6 9.45 12.82 9.12
C HIS A 6 9.28 13.25 7.66
N PHE A 7 8.06 13.17 7.12
CA PHE A 7 7.77 13.54 5.73
C PHE A 7 7.63 15.05 5.51
N ALA A 8 7.08 15.80 6.48
CA ALA A 8 6.85 17.23 6.36
C ALA A 8 8.15 18.04 6.28
N LYS A 9 9.27 17.54 6.84
CA LYS A 9 10.61 18.19 6.86
C LYS A 9 10.63 19.64 7.35
N THR A 10 9.55 20.10 7.98
CA THR A 10 9.30 21.49 8.37
C THR A 10 8.69 21.53 9.77
N LYS A 11 8.76 22.70 10.41
CA LYS A 11 8.11 22.92 11.72
C LYS A 11 6.62 23.14 11.48
N VAL A 12 5.80 22.29 12.08
CA VAL A 12 4.33 22.36 11.98
C VAL A 12 3.77 22.80 13.33
N SER A 13 2.75 23.68 13.30
CA SER A 13 2.05 24.12 14.52
C SER A 13 1.37 22.94 15.22
N THR A 14 1.30 23.01 16.55
CA THR A 14 0.64 22.00 17.37
C THR A 14 -0.86 21.87 17.09
N ASP A 15 -1.48 22.94 16.60
CA ASP A 15 -2.91 23.02 16.34
C ASP A 15 -3.34 22.20 15.12
N VAL A 16 -2.38 21.76 14.30
CA VAL A 16 -2.63 20.92 13.11
C VAL A 16 -2.82 19.46 13.50
N TYR A 17 -2.27 19.02 14.63
CA TYR A 17 -2.30 17.60 15.00
C TYR A 17 -3.71 17.05 15.28
N PRO A 18 -4.63 17.78 15.95
CA PRO A 18 -6.02 17.35 16.11
C PRO A 18 -6.74 17.18 14.76
N VAL A 19 -6.60 18.17 13.87
CA VAL A 19 -7.22 18.14 12.53
C VAL A 19 -6.68 16.98 11.70
N LEU A 20 -5.37 16.74 11.75
CA LEU A 20 -4.76 15.62 11.05
C LEU A 20 -5.25 14.27 11.59
N LYS A 21 -5.54 14.16 12.90
CA LYS A 21 -6.13 12.94 13.47
C LYS A 21 -7.53 12.68 12.92
N GLU A 22 -8.36 13.71 12.85
CA GLU A 22 -9.72 13.63 12.28
C GLU A 22 -9.70 13.23 10.81
N ILE A 23 -8.80 13.83 10.02
CA ILE A 23 -8.63 13.47 8.60
C ILE A 23 -8.17 12.01 8.46
N MET A 24 -7.30 11.54 9.35
CA MET A 24 -6.85 10.15 9.34
C MET A 24 -7.97 9.18 9.67
N GLU A 25 -8.87 9.51 10.60
CA GLU A 25 -10.06 8.71 10.92
C GLU A 25 -10.97 8.62 9.68
N LEU A 26 -11.28 9.75 9.04
CA LEU A 26 -12.06 9.80 7.80
C LEU A 26 -11.40 9.02 6.64
N TYR A 27 -10.07 8.98 6.59
CA TYR A 27 -9.35 8.20 5.59
C TYR A 27 -9.54 6.70 5.83
N PHE A 28 -9.45 6.23 7.08
CA PHE A 28 -9.62 4.81 7.40
C PHE A 28 -11.06 4.35 7.23
N ASP A 29 -12.04 5.19 7.55
CA ASP A 29 -13.46 4.88 7.32
C ASP A 29 -13.74 4.63 5.84
N ARG A 30 -13.30 5.55 4.97
CA ARG A 30 -13.46 5.40 3.51
C ARG A 30 -12.72 4.18 2.96
N LEU A 31 -11.54 3.91 3.49
CA LEU A 31 -10.73 2.78 3.07
C LEU A 31 -11.36 1.44 3.46
N ALA A 32 -12.04 1.38 4.62
CA ALA A 32 -12.82 0.21 5.01
C ALA A 32 -14.02 -0.01 4.08
N ASP A 33 -14.76 1.05 3.75
CA ASP A 33 -15.90 0.99 2.82
C ASP A 33 -15.47 0.50 1.42
N ASP A 34 -14.35 1.01 0.90
CA ASP A 34 -13.82 0.59 -0.40
C ASP A 34 -13.42 -0.90 -0.39
N PHE A 35 -12.79 -1.38 0.69
CA PHE A 35 -12.43 -2.80 0.79
C PHE A 35 -13.64 -3.73 0.95
N GLU A 36 -14.65 -3.32 1.70
CA GLU A 36 -15.90 -4.07 1.77
C GLU A 36 -16.55 -4.17 0.39
N MET A 37 -16.55 -3.07 -0.37
CA MET A 37 -17.07 -3.05 -1.74
C MET A 37 -16.30 -4.00 -2.67
N PHE A 38 -14.96 -4.03 -2.60
CA PHE A 38 -14.15 -4.94 -3.42
C PHE A 38 -14.36 -6.41 -3.06
N ALA A 39 -14.35 -6.73 -1.77
CA ALA A 39 -14.62 -8.08 -1.29
C ALA A 39 -16.03 -8.55 -1.69
N ALA A 40 -17.05 -7.69 -1.50
CA ALA A 40 -18.42 -7.97 -1.89
C ALA A 40 -18.57 -8.15 -3.41
N HIS A 41 -17.89 -7.33 -4.22
CA HIS A 41 -17.88 -7.46 -5.67
C HIS A 41 -17.28 -8.79 -6.12
N ALA A 42 -16.22 -9.24 -5.47
CA ALA A 42 -15.59 -10.55 -5.69
C ALA A 42 -16.35 -11.73 -5.02
N LYS A 43 -17.49 -11.48 -4.36
CA LYS A 43 -18.25 -12.45 -3.57
C LYS A 43 -17.44 -13.13 -2.45
N ARG A 44 -16.41 -12.44 -1.96
CA ARG A 44 -15.55 -12.87 -0.85
C ARG A 44 -15.98 -12.15 0.43
N LYS A 45 -15.66 -12.76 1.57
CA LYS A 45 -15.78 -12.15 2.90
C LYS A 45 -14.42 -11.75 3.50
N THR A 46 -13.34 -12.13 2.82
CA THR A 46 -11.96 -11.84 3.19
C THR A 46 -11.40 -10.78 2.27
N ILE A 47 -10.65 -9.83 2.85
CA ILE A 47 -9.87 -8.84 2.12
C ILE A 47 -8.57 -9.51 1.70
N GLU A 48 -8.32 -9.56 0.40
CA GLU A 48 -7.12 -10.15 -0.19
C GLU A 48 -6.10 -9.06 -0.55
N VAL A 49 -4.84 -9.46 -0.79
CA VAL A 49 -3.78 -8.53 -1.19
C VAL A 49 -4.11 -7.81 -2.50
N GLU A 50 -4.83 -8.48 -3.41
CA GLU A 50 -5.29 -7.93 -4.67
C GLU A 50 -6.25 -6.74 -4.49
N ASP A 51 -7.07 -6.77 -3.44
CA ASP A 51 -8.00 -5.67 -3.14
C ASP A 51 -7.24 -4.43 -2.69
N VAL A 52 -6.15 -4.62 -1.93
CA VAL A 52 -5.22 -3.56 -1.52
C VAL A 52 -4.47 -2.97 -2.70
N GLU A 53 -3.94 -3.83 -3.58
CA GLU A 53 -3.28 -3.39 -4.80
C GLU A 53 -4.23 -2.61 -5.71
N LEU A 54 -5.48 -3.08 -5.87
CA LEU A 54 -6.52 -2.39 -6.63
C LEU A 54 -6.83 -1.01 -6.05
N LEU A 55 -6.98 -0.90 -4.72
CA LEU A 55 -7.18 0.38 -4.05
C LEU A 55 -6.03 1.34 -4.33
N MET A 56 -4.79 0.89 -4.13
CA MET A 56 -3.60 1.72 -4.32
C MET A 56 -3.42 2.14 -5.78
N ARG A 57 -3.87 1.30 -6.73
CA ARG A 57 -3.91 1.65 -8.16
C ARG A 57 -4.97 2.72 -8.45
N ARG A 58 -6.17 2.60 -7.86
CA ARG A 58 -7.22 3.63 -7.96
C ARG A 58 -6.81 4.96 -7.33
N GLN A 59 -6.05 4.94 -6.24
CA GLN A 59 -5.49 6.12 -5.58
C GLN A 59 -4.30 6.72 -6.35
N GLY A 60 -3.77 6.02 -7.36
CA GLY A 60 -2.64 6.48 -8.18
C GLY A 60 -1.26 6.27 -7.55
N PHE A 61 -1.17 5.51 -6.46
CA PHE A 61 0.13 5.15 -5.86
C PHE A 61 0.83 4.04 -6.63
N VAL A 62 0.06 3.06 -7.14
CA VAL A 62 0.58 1.96 -7.94
C VAL A 62 0.36 2.28 -9.41
N THR A 63 1.45 2.32 -10.16
CA THR A 63 1.46 2.53 -11.61
C THR A 63 2.35 1.48 -12.25
N ASP A 64 2.30 1.35 -13.57
CA ASP A 64 3.17 0.40 -14.29
C ASP A 64 4.67 0.74 -14.10
N SER A 65 4.98 2.00 -13.81
CA SER A 65 6.32 2.47 -13.44
C SER A 65 6.67 2.29 -11.95
N MET A 66 5.68 2.08 -11.08
CA MET A 66 5.83 2.03 -9.63
C MET A 66 5.00 0.88 -9.05
N PRO A 67 5.46 -0.39 -9.16
CA PRO A 67 4.75 -1.54 -8.64
C PRO A 67 4.78 -1.56 -7.10
N VAL A 68 3.85 -2.32 -6.50
CA VAL A 68 3.69 -2.44 -5.05
C VAL A 68 4.99 -2.82 -4.34
N ASN A 69 5.79 -3.72 -4.93
CA ASN A 69 7.07 -4.16 -4.39
C ASN A 69 8.05 -3.00 -4.16
N VAL A 70 8.11 -2.04 -5.09
CA VAL A 70 8.97 -0.86 -4.98
C VAL A 70 8.47 0.08 -3.87
N LEU A 71 7.16 0.17 -3.67
CA LEU A 71 6.58 0.93 -2.56
C LEU A 71 6.89 0.29 -1.21
N ILE A 72 6.81 -1.04 -1.13
CA ILE A 72 7.16 -1.81 0.07
C ILE A 72 8.62 -1.56 0.44
N GLU A 73 9.54 -1.72 -0.52
CA GLU A 73 10.98 -1.49 -0.33
C GLU A 73 11.31 -0.04 0.08
N LYS A 74 10.48 0.94 -0.32
CA LYS A 74 10.75 2.34 -0.02
C LYS A 74 10.20 2.79 1.33
N TYR A 75 9.05 2.26 1.75
CA TYR A 75 8.28 2.81 2.88
C TYR A 75 8.13 1.88 4.08
N LEU A 76 8.38 0.58 3.92
CA LEU A 76 8.28 -0.39 5.01
C LEU A 76 9.65 -0.78 5.58
N PRO A 77 9.73 -1.20 6.84
CA PRO A 77 10.94 -1.80 7.41
C PRO A 77 11.22 -3.20 6.85
N MET A 78 12.48 -3.63 6.94
CA MET A 78 12.97 -4.93 6.45
C MET A 78 12.21 -6.15 7.01
N GLU A 79 11.70 -6.07 8.25
CA GLU A 79 10.93 -7.15 8.87
C GLU A 79 9.62 -7.44 8.12
N SER A 80 8.93 -6.39 7.69
CA SER A 80 7.71 -6.50 6.89
C SER A 80 8.01 -6.97 5.47
N TRP A 81 9.19 -6.66 4.92
CA TRP A 81 9.58 -7.12 3.59
C TRP A 81 9.69 -8.64 3.51
N LYS A 82 10.25 -9.28 4.55
CA LYS A 82 10.38 -10.74 4.58
C LYS A 82 9.03 -11.46 4.53
N LEU A 83 7.97 -10.82 5.04
CA LEU A 83 6.62 -11.36 5.04
C LEU A 83 5.91 -11.14 3.70
N LEU A 84 6.11 -9.97 3.08
CA LEU A 84 5.39 -9.56 1.87
C LEU A 84 6.11 -9.94 0.57
N ILE A 85 7.44 -10.02 0.59
CA ILE A 85 8.31 -10.36 -0.53
C ILE A 85 9.20 -11.52 -0.08
N PRO A 86 8.67 -12.76 -0.03
CA PRO A 86 9.46 -13.91 0.40
C PRO A 86 10.56 -14.28 -0.60
N VAL A 87 10.43 -13.84 -1.85
CA VAL A 87 11.41 -14.03 -2.93
C VAL A 87 11.54 -12.71 -3.68
N ALA A 88 12.78 -12.28 -3.94
CA ALA A 88 13.03 -11.08 -4.73
C ALA A 88 12.51 -11.29 -6.17
N THR A 89 11.39 -10.67 -6.50
CA THR A 89 10.95 -10.40 -7.88
C THR A 89 11.74 -9.22 -8.44
N SER A 90 13.07 -9.26 -8.31
CA SER A 90 13.90 -8.54 -9.26
C SER A 90 13.53 -9.08 -10.63
N GLY A 91 13.30 -8.21 -11.62
CA GLY A 91 12.98 -8.55 -13.01
C GLY A 91 14.12 -9.28 -13.72
N ASN A 92 14.67 -10.33 -13.11
CA ASN A 92 15.67 -11.21 -13.64
C ASN A 92 15.03 -11.90 -14.85
N TYR A 93 15.48 -11.49 -16.02
CA TYR A 93 15.05 -12.06 -17.28
C TYR A 93 15.62 -13.48 -17.38
N VAL A 94 14.87 -14.48 -16.92
CA VAL A 94 15.25 -15.89 -17.01
C VAL A 94 15.09 -16.32 -18.47
N ILE A 95 16.21 -16.45 -19.18
CA ILE A 95 16.29 -17.06 -20.51
C ILE A 95 16.84 -18.48 -20.33
N PRO A 96 16.20 -19.51 -20.90
CA PRO A 96 14.95 -19.48 -21.67
C PRO A 96 13.72 -19.42 -20.75
N LYS A 97 12.64 -18.78 -21.24
CA LYS A 97 11.38 -18.65 -20.48
C LYS A 97 10.88 -20.03 -20.04
N PRO A 98 10.60 -20.26 -18.74
CA PRO A 98 10.04 -21.53 -18.29
C PRO A 98 8.69 -21.77 -18.97
N ARG A 99 8.50 -22.98 -19.51
CA ARG A 99 7.22 -23.38 -20.10
C ARG A 99 6.13 -23.29 -19.03
N ARG A 100 5.11 -22.47 -19.27
CA ARG A 100 3.89 -22.45 -18.43
C ARG A 100 3.31 -23.86 -18.41
N LYS A 101 3.19 -24.46 -17.22
CA LYS A 101 2.38 -25.66 -16.98
C LYS A 101 0.95 -25.25 -16.73
#